data_AF-A0A2A4QT71-F1
#
_entry.id   AF-A0A2A4QT71-F1
#
_cell.length_a   1.000
_cell.length_b   1.000
_cell.length_c   1.000
_cell.angle_alpha   90.00
_cell.angle_beta   90.00
_cell.angle_gamma   90.00
#
_symmetry.space_group_name_H-M   'P 1'
#
loop_
_entity.id
_entity.type
_entity.pdbx_description
1 polymer ?
#
loop_
_entity_poly.entity_id
_entity_poly.type
_entity_poly.pdbx_seq_one_letter_code
_entity_poly.pdbx_strand_id
1 'polypeptide(L)' 'MVNAINTALGGLQTASRGVAKAAENIADPAKQDRIVEDIVDIKISEAAYKANAAVIRVTSDMQDELLKTFDKEV' A
#
# COMPACT_ATOMS: atom_id res chain seq x y z
N MET A 1 -5.96 11.49 11.39
CA MET A 1 -5.49 10.09 11.41
C MET A 1 -6.40 9.15 10.62
N VAL A 2 -7.70 9.06 10.95
CA VAL A 2 -8.65 8.18 10.23
C VAL A 2 -8.69 8.44 8.72
N ASN A 3 -8.70 9.71 8.29
CA ASN A 3 -8.65 10.05 6.86
C ASN A 3 -7.35 9.62 6.18
N ALA A 4 -6.21 9.70 6.88
CA ALA A 4 -4.92 9.26 6.35
C ALA A 4 -4.84 7.73 6.24
N ILE A 5 -5.41 7.01 7.22
CA ILE A 5 -5.55 5.55 7.19
C ILE A 5 -6.48 5.13 6.06
N ASN A 6 -7.63 5.79 5.87
CA ASN A 6 -8.56 5.48 4.80
C ASN A 6 -7.94 5.71 3.42
N THR A 7 -7.21 6.81 3.23
CA THR A 7 -6.46 7.08 2.00
C THR A 7 -5.38 6.03 1.76
N ALA A 8 -4.58 5.71 2.79
CA ALA A 8 -3.54 4.69 2.69
C ALA A 8 -4.12 3.29 2.41
N LEU A 9 -5.27 2.96 3.02
CA LEU A 9 -5.98 1.70 2.79
C LEU A 9 -6.55 1.61 1.36
N GLY A 10 -7.14 2.70 0.85
CA GLY A 10 -7.58 2.78 -0.54
C GLY A 10 -6.41 2.66 -1.51
N GLY A 11 -5.27 3.28 -1.19
CA GLY A 11 -4.03 3.15 -1.94
C GLY A 11 -3.47 1.72 -1.93
N LEU A 12 -3.50 1.03 -0.78
CA LEU A 12 -3.13 -0.38 -0.65
C LEU A 12 -4.00 -1.29 -1.51
N GLN A 13 -5.32 -1.13 -1.43
CA GLN A 13 -6.24 -1.92 -2.25
C GLN A 13 -6.00 -1.72 -3.75
N THR A 14 -5.70 -0.48 -4.16
CA THR A 14 -5.39 -0.14 -5.55
C THR A 14 -4.08 -0.79 -5.98
N ALA A 15 -3.02 -0.68 -5.17
CA ALA A 15 -1.73 -1.32 -5.43
C ALA A 15 -1.85 -2.85 -5.52
N SER A 16 -2.61 -3.48 -4.62
CA SER A 16 -2.86 -4.93 -4.66
C SER A 16 -3.58 -5.36 -5.93
N ARG A 17 -4.57 -4.59 -6.39
CA ARG A 17 -5.26 -4.86 -7.68
C ARG A 17 -4.33 -4.68 -8.88
N GLY A 18 -3.46 -3.66 -8.85
CA GLY A 18 -2.45 -3.42 -9.87
C GLY A 18 -1.48 -4.60 -10.00
N VAL A 19 -0.93 -5.07 -8.88
CA VAL A 19 -0.07 -6.26 -8.86
C VAL A 19 -0.79 -7.51 -9.36
N ALA A 20 -2.03 -7.75 -8.92
CA ALA A 20 -2.80 -8.91 -9.34
C ALA A 20 -3.02 -8.92 -10.87
N LYS A 21 -3.39 -7.78 -11.44
CA LYS A 21 -3.59 -7.63 -12.89
C LYS A 21 -2.31 -7.82 -13.68
N ALA A 22 -1.21 -7.22 -13.23
CA ALA A 22 0.09 -7.37 -13.89
C ALA A 22 0.60 -8.82 -13.79
N ALA A 23 0.41 -9.49 -12.65
CA ALA A 23 0.75 -10.90 -12.49
C ALA A 23 -0.09 -11.81 -13.40
N GLU A 24 -1.39 -11.51 -13.57
CA GLU A 24 -2.27 -12.21 -14.51
C GLU A 24 -1.79 -12.05 -15.95
N ASN A 25 -1.40 -10.84 -16.35
CA ASN A 25 -0.87 -10.58 -17.69
C ASN A 25 0.46 -11.32 -17.95
N ILE A 26 1.36 -11.35 -16.95
CA ILE A 26 2.65 -12.06 -17.06
C ILE A 26 2.44 -13.58 -17.16
N ALA A 27 1.45 -14.11 -16.44
CA ALA A 27 1.14 -15.55 -16.45
C ALA A 27 0.43 -15.99 -17.74
N ASP A 28 -0.19 -15.06 -18.48
CA ASP A 28 -0.92 -15.33 -19.72
C ASP A 28 0.04 -15.41 -20.93
N PRO A 29 0.22 -16.58 -21.57
CA PRO A 29 1.07 -16.74 -22.74
C PRO A 29 0.65 -15.91 -23.95
N ALA A 30 -0.61 -15.46 -24.01
CA ALA A 30 -1.12 -14.62 -25.09
C ALA A 30 -0.82 -13.12 -24.91
N LYS A 31 -0.28 -12.70 -23.76
CA LYS A 31 -0.02 -11.30 -23.41
C LYS A 31 1.46 -10.97 -23.20
N GLN A 32 2.36 -11.83 -23.71
CA GLN A 32 3.80 -11.72 -23.45
C GLN A 32 4.47 -10.45 -24.01
N ASP A 33 3.84 -9.76 -24.95
CA ASP A 33 4.40 -8.54 -25.56
C ASP A 33 4.59 -7.39 -24.55
N ARG A 34 3.93 -7.46 -23.38
CA ARG A 34 3.92 -6.38 -22.37
C ARG A 34 4.56 -6.75 -21.03
N ILE A 35 5.27 -7.88 -20.95
CA ILE A 35 5.88 -8.36 -19.69
C ILE A 35 6.76 -7.29 -19.03
N VAL A 36 7.54 -6.53 -19.79
CA VAL A 36 8.39 -5.47 -19.23
C VAL A 36 7.56 -4.37 -18.56
N GLU A 37 6.46 -3.97 -19.19
CA GLU A 37 5.52 -2.97 -18.64
C GLU A 37 4.83 -3.52 -17.39
N ASP A 38 4.37 -4.78 -17.43
CA ASP A 38 3.73 -5.42 -16.28
C ASP A 38 4.70 -5.56 -15.08
N ILE A 39 5.98 -5.84 -15.32
CA ILE A 39 7.00 -5.86 -14.26
C ILE A 39 7.21 -4.45 -13.67
N VAL A 40 7.25 -3.41 -14.50
CA VAL A 40 7.35 -2.03 -14.03
C VAL A 40 6.12 -1.64 -13.21
N ASP A 41 4.93 -2.02 -13.65
CA ASP A 41 3.66 -1.79 -12.94
C ASP A 41 3.64 -2.48 -11.57
N ILE A 42 4.17 -3.71 -11.48
CA ILE A 42 4.36 -4.42 -10.21
C ILE A 42 5.30 -3.62 -9.29
N LYS A 43 6.40 -3.08 -9.82
CA LYS A 43 7.38 -2.33 -9.00
C LYS A 43 6.84 -0.99 -8.52
N ILE A 44 6.10 -0.28 -9.36
CA ILE A 44 5.39 0.95 -8.96
C ILE A 44 4.37 0.63 -7.87
N SER A 45 3.60 -0.45 -8.05
CA SER A 45 2.61 -0.88 -7.06
C SER A 45 3.25 -1.33 -5.74
N GLU A 46 4.41 -1.99 -5.79
CA GLU A 46 5.20 -2.36 -4.62
C GLU A 46 5.67 -1.11 -3.84
N ALA A 47 6.18 -0.09 -4.54
CA ALA A 47 6.58 1.17 -3.92
C ALA A 47 5.39 1.88 -3.26
N ALA A 48 4.24 1.95 -3.95
CA ALA A 48 3.01 2.53 -3.42
C ALA A 48 2.50 1.76 -2.19
N TYR A 49 2.55 0.43 -2.22
CA TYR A 49 2.19 -0.42 -1.09
C TYR A 49 3.06 -0.09 0.14
N LYS A 50 4.39 -0.03 -0.03
CA LYS A 50 5.32 0.28 1.06
C LYS A 50 5.09 1.68 1.64
N ALA A 51 4.84 2.67 0.79
CA ALA A 51 4.54 4.03 1.23
C ALA A 51 3.25 4.08 2.06
N ASN A 52 2.17 3.44 1.58
CA ASN A 52 0.90 3.41 2.30
C ASN A 52 0.99 2.63 3.63
N ALA A 53 1.73 1.52 3.65
CA ALA A 53 1.99 0.76 4.87
C ALA A 53 2.77 1.61 5.90
N ALA A 54 3.74 2.41 5.45
CA ALA A 54 4.48 3.32 6.32
C ALA A 54 3.56 4.41 6.91
N VAL A 55 2.66 4.98 6.12
CA VAL A 55 1.67 5.97 6.60
C VAL A 55 0.77 5.36 7.69
N ILE A 56 0.28 4.14 7.48
CA ILE A 56 -0.54 3.43 8.46
C ILE A 56 0.25 3.20 9.75
N ARG A 57 1.49 2.73 9.64
CA ARG A 57 2.38 2.51 10.79
C ARG A 57 2.63 3.78 11.59
N VAL A 58 3.05 4.86 10.92
CA VAL A 58 3.30 6.15 11.58
C VAL A 58 2.02 6.68 12.23
N THR A 59 0.87 6.49 11.58
CA THR A 59 -0.41 6.89 12.16
C THR A 59 -0.76 6.08 13.41
N SER A 60 -0.48 4.77 13.41
CA SER A 60 -0.64 3.91 14.60
C SER A 60 0.30 4.34 15.72
N ASP A 61 1.58 4.59 15.41
CA ASP A 61 2.59 5.01 16.38
C ASP A 61 2.20 6.35 17.04
N MET A 62 1.68 7.30 16.26
CA MET A 62 1.15 8.58 16.79
C MET A 62 -0.08 8.36 17.67
N GLN A 63 -0.98 7.45 17.31
CA GLN A 63 -2.16 7.14 18.11
C GLN A 63 -1.75 6.55 19.48
N ASP A 64 -0.80 5.62 19.49
CA ASP A 64 -0.30 5.00 20.72
C ASP A 64 0.44 6.02 21.60
N GLU A 65 1.21 6.94 21.01
CA GLU A 65 1.89 7.98 21.78
C GLU A 65 0.91 8.99 22.39
N LEU A 66 -0.15 9.36 21.67
CA LEU A 66 -1.22 10.18 22.22
C LEU A 66 -1.90 9.48 23.40
N LEU A 67 -2.25 8.19 23.27
CA LEU A 67 -2.84 7.41 24.36
C LEU A 67 -1.93 7.35 25.60
N LYS A 68 -0.63 7.08 25.41
CA LYS A 68 0.35 7.08 26.52
C LYS A 68 0.50 8.44 27.19
N THR A 69 0.36 9.53 26.43
CA THR A 69 0.43 10.89 26.98
C THR A 69 -0.78 11.17 27.86
N PHE A 70 -1.98 10.81 27.40
CA PHE A 70 -3.20 10.95 28.19
C PHE A 70 -3.23 10.06 29.44
N ASP A 71 -2.70 8.83 29.38
CA ASP A 71 -2.60 7.94 30.55
C ASP A 71 -1.55 8.39 31.58
N LYS A 72 -0.58 9.24 31.22
CA LYS A 72 0.45 9.77 32.14
C LYS A 72 0.03 11.03 32.88
N GLU A 73 -0.99 11.75 32.41
CA GLU A 73 -1.49 12.99 33.03
C GLU A 73 -2.64 12.76 34.04
N VAL A 74 -2.98 11.51 34.35
CA VAL A 74 -3.97 11.12 35.39
C VAL A 74 -3.28 10.44 36.57
#